data_AF-A0AAD1UH89-F1
#
_entry.id   AF-A0AAD1UH89-F1
#
_cell.length_a   1.000
_cell.length_b   1.000
_cell.length_c   1.000
_cell.angle_alpha   90.00
_cell.angle_beta   90.00
_cell.angle_gamma   90.00
#
_symmetry.space_group_name_H-M   'P 1'
#
loop_
_entity.id
_entity.type
_entity.pdbx_description
1 polymer ?
#
loop_
_entity_poly.entity_id
_entity_poly.type
_entity_poly.pdbx_seq_one_letter_code
_entity_poly.pdbx_strand_id
1 'polypeptide(L)'
;MLTPFLGKSKGKLLNLVERKTRHMMYSETVAYKGAFLTSVREKLLPYYKGGVEIDPQQEEDIIREVYDEVNDLFIDEHWMISNGDLLEQTFAMLSPLKKICTHNKLKWYTDENYDLMHPNDFQIHLRSEDLVKEEKSLWEVKPELLDYLKKEVGHIVEYKQSNIDHHEAGDGIFVKTHNGQSLLPGTLLGFYPGVIRSQFTKLLQHNEESMNFNIKRYDSFWIDSEALLPYPAKQNLSLSELKKSVNFLNSAIGGEDCIEFVDPEYLNPYAIGHKINHPPPEVAANAELVDFDIPYTWFPEEYRVHLPYIDEKDFHGEESIARKNILRGVAVLASRFIEDGEEIYFDYLKQPMAWRNITEDWLVLSPPSSPLLQKKKLTTEVPLLFKIMLGIRDLKLGEKFDTWYERIEAEPPSFELKSRKKVTKSVKERLALKQEEEQKRISEGKQDEKE
;
A
#
# COMPACT_ATOMS: atom_id res chain seq x y z
N MET A 1 -47.09 -32.50 -5.53
CA MET A 1 -46.41 -31.76 -6.62
C MET A 1 -45.97 -30.33 -6.20
N LEU A 2 -45.53 -30.08 -4.96
CA LEU A 2 -45.09 -28.74 -4.50
C LEU A 2 -43.66 -28.70 -3.92
N THR A 3 -42.93 -29.81 -3.95
CA THR A 3 -41.58 -29.95 -3.36
C THR A 3 -40.41 -29.36 -4.17
N PRO A 4 -40.42 -29.17 -5.50
CA PRO A 4 -39.24 -28.64 -6.21
C PRO A 4 -39.09 -27.10 -6.16
N PHE A 5 -40.15 -26.34 -5.83
CA PHE A 5 -40.08 -24.87 -5.77
C PHE A 5 -39.39 -24.35 -4.50
N LEU A 6 -39.37 -25.13 -3.42
CA LEU A 6 -38.70 -24.77 -2.16
C LEU A 6 -37.17 -24.93 -2.21
N GLY A 7 -36.62 -25.67 -3.18
CA GLY A 7 -35.17 -25.90 -3.28
C GLY A 7 -34.39 -24.69 -3.79
N LYS A 8 -34.91 -23.99 -4.82
CA LYS A 8 -34.21 -22.86 -5.45
C LYS A 8 -34.19 -21.59 -4.58
N SER A 9 -35.23 -21.34 -3.78
CA SER A 9 -35.29 -20.18 -2.87
C SER A 9 -34.36 -20.35 -1.67
N LYS A 10 -34.26 -21.58 -1.12
CA LYS A 10 -33.34 -21.89 -0.02
C LYS A 10 -31.87 -21.67 -0.41
N GLY A 11 -31.48 -22.05 -1.63
CA GLY A 11 -30.13 -21.82 -2.13
C GLY A 11 -29.77 -20.33 -2.26
N LYS A 12 -30.69 -19.50 -2.78
CA LYS A 12 -30.45 -18.04 -2.87
C LYS A 12 -30.31 -17.38 -1.51
N LEU A 13 -31.16 -17.75 -0.54
CA LEU A 13 -31.10 -17.21 0.82
C LEU A 13 -29.80 -17.62 1.52
N LEU A 14 -29.40 -18.89 1.40
CA LEU A 14 -28.15 -19.39 1.99
C LEU A 14 -26.94 -18.64 1.41
N ASN A 15 -26.88 -18.46 0.08
CA ASN A 15 -25.81 -17.71 -0.58
C ASN A 15 -25.78 -16.24 -0.15
N LEU A 16 -26.94 -15.61 0.06
CA LEU A 16 -27.01 -14.22 0.51
C LEU A 16 -26.51 -14.08 1.95
N VAL A 17 -26.93 -14.98 2.85
CA VAL A 17 -26.48 -14.98 4.26
C VAL A 17 -24.99 -15.29 4.33
N GLU A 18 -24.49 -16.21 3.52
CA GLU A 18 -23.07 -16.53 3.44
C GLU A 18 -22.24 -15.33 2.98
N ARG A 19 -22.67 -14.65 1.91
CA ARG A 19 -21.99 -13.43 1.41
C ARG A 19 -21.96 -12.33 2.47
N LYS A 20 -23.09 -12.08 3.13
CA LYS A 20 -23.18 -11.06 4.19
C LYS A 20 -22.29 -11.41 5.37
N THR A 21 -22.27 -12.67 5.80
CA THR A 21 -21.40 -13.15 6.88
C THR A 21 -19.93 -12.99 6.54
N ARG A 22 -19.49 -13.43 5.35
CA ARG A 22 -18.08 -13.30 4.91
C ARG A 22 -17.65 -11.84 4.89
N HIS A 23 -18.53 -10.95 4.43
CA HIS A 23 -18.28 -9.51 4.40
C HIS A 23 -18.15 -8.91 5.80
N MET A 24 -19.04 -9.27 6.73
CA MET A 24 -18.95 -8.83 8.13
C MET A 24 -17.64 -9.28 8.78
N MET A 25 -17.24 -10.53 8.57
CA MET A 25 -15.97 -11.05 9.10
C MET A 25 -14.76 -10.37 8.47
N TYR A 26 -14.77 -10.17 7.15
CA TYR A 26 -13.70 -9.45 6.48
C TYR A 26 -13.56 -8.02 7.02
N SER A 27 -14.69 -7.32 7.19
CA SER A 27 -14.68 -5.98 7.80
C SER A 27 -14.13 -5.99 9.22
N GLU A 28 -14.48 -6.98 10.04
CA GLU A 28 -13.94 -7.11 11.40
C GLU A 28 -12.44 -7.40 11.40
N THR A 29 -11.97 -8.28 10.51
CA THR A 29 -10.55 -8.60 10.36
C THR A 29 -9.74 -7.39 9.92
N VAL A 30 -10.22 -6.62 8.94
CA VAL A 30 -9.53 -5.41 8.46
C VAL A 30 -9.45 -4.36 9.57
N ALA A 31 -10.58 -4.09 10.25
CA ALA A 31 -10.62 -3.15 11.37
C ALA A 31 -9.66 -3.56 12.50
N TYR A 32 -9.70 -4.84 12.89
CA TYR A 32 -8.83 -5.40 13.93
C TYR A 32 -7.35 -5.24 13.57
N LYS A 33 -6.95 -5.59 12.33
CA LYS A 33 -5.56 -5.45 11.87
C LYS A 33 -5.07 -4.02 11.97
N GLY A 34 -5.89 -3.07 11.52
CA GLY A 34 -5.60 -1.65 11.61
C GLY A 34 -5.41 -1.20 13.07
N ALA A 35 -6.36 -1.54 13.95
CA ALA A 35 -6.31 -1.18 15.36
C ALA A 35 -5.10 -1.78 16.08
N PHE A 36 -4.80 -3.06 15.83
CA PHE A 36 -3.66 -3.76 16.41
C PHE A 36 -2.34 -3.10 15.98
N LEU A 37 -2.13 -2.89 14.67
CA LEU A 37 -0.90 -2.30 14.15
C LEU A 37 -0.69 -0.86 14.65
N THR A 38 -1.75 -0.04 14.67
CA THR A 38 -1.71 1.30 15.25
C THR A 38 -1.33 1.26 16.74
N SER A 39 -1.96 0.39 17.53
CA SER A 39 -1.71 0.31 18.97
C SER A 39 -0.27 -0.17 19.28
N VAL A 40 0.24 -1.13 18.48
CA VAL A 40 1.64 -1.57 18.56
C VAL A 40 2.57 -0.40 18.27
N ARG A 41 2.31 0.36 17.19
CA ARG A 41 3.10 1.54 16.83
C ARG A 41 3.13 2.55 17.96
N GLU A 42 1.98 2.92 18.51
CA GLU A 42 1.86 3.92 19.58
C GLU A 42 2.63 3.54 20.84
N LYS A 43 2.58 2.26 21.24
CA LYS A 43 3.31 1.78 22.43
C LYS A 43 4.82 1.69 22.19
N LEU A 44 5.27 1.36 20.98
CA LEU A 44 6.69 1.27 20.65
C LEU A 44 7.32 2.64 20.35
N LEU A 45 6.56 3.58 19.77
CA LEU A 45 7.07 4.87 19.28
C LEU A 45 7.91 5.68 20.31
N PRO A 46 7.55 5.76 21.61
CA PRO A 46 8.33 6.51 22.60
C PRO A 46 9.76 5.99 22.77
N TYR A 47 9.95 4.67 22.68
CA TYR A 47 11.26 4.05 22.84
C TYR A 47 12.17 4.37 21.65
N TYR A 48 11.64 4.25 20.42
CA TYR A 48 12.40 4.53 19.20
C TYR A 48 12.67 6.01 19.00
N LYS A 49 11.73 6.90 19.34
CA LYS A 49 11.97 8.36 19.33
C LYS A 49 13.02 8.77 20.36
N GLY A 50 13.12 8.06 21.48
CA GLY A 50 14.13 8.28 22.51
C GLY A 50 15.53 7.75 22.15
N GLY A 51 15.67 7.01 21.04
CA GLY A 51 16.90 6.30 20.71
C GLY A 51 17.24 5.19 21.71
N VAL A 52 16.25 4.70 22.45
CA VAL A 52 16.41 3.62 23.44
C VAL A 52 16.28 2.30 22.71
N GLU A 53 17.33 1.47 22.74
CA GLU A 53 17.24 0.09 22.28
C GLU A 53 16.30 -0.69 23.21
N ILE A 54 15.24 -1.26 22.63
CA ILE A 54 14.32 -2.15 23.36
C ILE A 54 14.89 -3.57 23.28
N ASP A 55 14.88 -4.27 24.42
CA ASP A 55 15.20 -5.69 24.44
C ASP A 55 14.12 -6.50 23.68
N PRO A 56 14.47 -7.47 22.82
CA PRO A 56 13.48 -8.23 22.05
C PRO A 56 12.39 -8.90 22.88
N GLN A 57 12.69 -9.33 24.12
CA GLN A 57 11.66 -9.89 24.99
C GLN A 57 10.67 -8.82 25.45
N GLN A 58 11.17 -7.64 25.79
CA GLN A 58 10.32 -6.51 26.15
C GLN A 58 9.43 -6.06 24.98
N GLU A 59 9.97 -6.05 23.76
CA GLU A 59 9.19 -5.78 22.55
C GLU A 59 8.05 -6.80 22.37
N GLU A 60 8.36 -8.09 22.50
CA GLU A 60 7.37 -9.16 22.42
C GLU A 60 6.29 -9.02 23.51
N ASP A 61 6.69 -8.69 24.74
CA ASP A 61 5.78 -8.48 25.86
C ASP A 61 4.82 -7.31 25.61
N ILE A 62 5.32 -6.19 25.07
CA ILE A 62 4.50 -5.04 24.65
C ILE A 62 3.50 -5.45 23.57
N ILE A 63 3.95 -6.20 22.55
CA ILE A 63 3.08 -6.64 21.46
C ILE A 63 1.99 -7.58 21.98
N ARG A 64 2.32 -8.47 22.93
CA ARG A 64 1.34 -9.37 23.58
C ARG A 64 0.34 -8.61 24.46
N GLU A 65 0.80 -7.60 25.20
CA GLU A 65 -0.09 -6.70 25.96
C GLU A 65 -1.10 -6.02 25.03
N VAL A 66 -0.62 -5.41 23.94
CA VAL A 66 -1.48 -4.79 22.92
C VAL A 66 -2.44 -5.79 22.30
N TYR A 67 -1.98 -7.02 22.03
CA TYR A 67 -2.83 -8.08 21.50
C TYR A 67 -4.01 -8.36 22.43
N ASP A 68 -3.76 -8.50 23.73
CA ASP A 68 -4.82 -8.75 24.70
C ASP A 68 -5.78 -7.55 24.82
N GLU A 69 -5.25 -6.32 24.90
CA GLU A 69 -6.05 -5.09 24.94
C GLU A 69 -6.97 -4.96 23.71
N VAL A 70 -6.43 -5.11 22.50
CA VAL A 70 -7.17 -4.90 21.25
C VAL A 70 -8.18 -6.02 20.99
N ASN A 71 -7.92 -7.25 21.42
CA ASN A 71 -8.84 -8.37 21.20
C ASN A 71 -10.21 -8.19 21.89
N ASP A 72 -10.22 -7.48 23.02
CA ASP A 72 -11.42 -7.26 23.82
C ASP A 72 -12.31 -6.12 23.28
N LEU A 73 -11.82 -5.35 22.30
CA LEU A 73 -12.55 -4.23 21.71
C LEU A 73 -13.61 -4.66 20.68
N PHE A 74 -14.63 -3.82 20.55
CA PHE A 74 -15.66 -3.92 19.51
C PHE A 74 -15.15 -3.41 18.15
N ILE A 75 -15.84 -3.82 17.08
CA ILE A 75 -15.46 -3.45 15.71
C ILE A 75 -15.44 -1.93 15.48
N ASP A 76 -16.36 -1.19 16.10
CA ASP A 76 -16.42 0.27 15.95
C ASP A 76 -15.24 0.96 16.65
N GLU A 77 -14.79 0.42 17.78
CA GLU A 77 -13.59 0.89 18.49
C GLU A 77 -12.33 0.59 17.68
N HIS A 78 -12.26 -0.59 17.04
CA HIS A 78 -11.18 -0.91 16.10
C HIS A 78 -11.11 0.10 14.95
N TRP A 79 -12.25 0.42 14.33
CA TRP A 79 -12.33 1.42 13.28
C TRP A 79 -11.92 2.81 13.76
N MET A 80 -12.31 3.19 14.97
CA MET A 80 -11.96 4.50 15.54
C MET A 80 -10.45 4.63 15.74
N ILE A 81 -9.81 3.63 16.36
CA ILE A 81 -8.36 3.59 16.60
C ILE A 81 -7.62 3.63 15.26
N SER A 82 -7.96 2.71 14.35
CA SER A 82 -7.28 2.60 13.06
C SER A 82 -7.41 3.86 12.22
N ASN A 83 -8.62 4.42 12.07
CA ASN A 83 -8.83 5.61 11.25
C ASN A 83 -8.16 6.85 11.84
N GLY A 84 -8.17 7.00 13.17
CA GLY A 84 -7.57 8.17 13.84
C GLY A 84 -6.08 8.32 13.48
N ASP A 85 -5.32 7.26 13.69
CA ASP A 85 -3.88 7.24 13.39
C ASP A 85 -3.59 7.26 11.89
N LEU A 86 -4.34 6.49 11.07
CA LEU A 86 -4.16 6.50 9.62
C LEU A 86 -4.39 7.87 9.00
N LEU A 87 -5.35 8.65 9.50
CA LEU A 87 -5.58 10.01 9.04
C LEU A 87 -4.42 10.95 9.41
N GLU A 88 -3.86 10.80 10.61
CA GLU A 88 -2.68 11.56 11.03
C GLU A 88 -1.47 11.22 10.14
N GLN A 89 -1.19 9.94 9.93
CA GLN A 89 -0.10 9.47 9.07
C GLN A 89 -0.30 9.92 7.62
N THR A 90 -1.54 9.85 7.10
CA THR A 90 -1.90 10.34 5.76
C THR A 90 -1.60 11.84 5.65
N PHE A 91 -2.01 12.64 6.63
CA PHE A 91 -1.73 14.08 6.62
C PHE A 91 -0.23 14.37 6.68
N ALA A 92 0.50 13.65 7.53
CA ALA A 92 1.96 13.77 7.63
C ALA A 92 2.67 13.43 6.31
N MET A 93 2.19 12.43 5.57
CA MET A 93 2.72 12.03 4.26
C MET A 93 2.36 13.04 3.15
N LEU A 94 1.11 13.53 3.11
CA LEU A 94 0.65 14.44 2.05
C LEU A 94 1.11 15.89 2.24
N SER A 95 1.47 16.31 3.46
CA SER A 95 1.90 17.68 3.75
C SER A 95 3.20 18.08 3.04
N PRO A 96 4.27 17.28 3.07
CA PRO A 96 5.46 17.51 2.26
C PRO A 96 5.17 17.50 0.76
N LEU A 97 4.35 16.56 0.27
CA LEU A 97 3.95 16.50 -1.15
C LEU A 97 3.29 17.80 -1.61
N LYS A 98 2.32 18.28 -0.84
CA LYS A 98 1.65 19.56 -1.12
C LYS A 98 2.65 20.72 -1.19
N LYS A 99 3.59 20.82 -0.25
CA LYS A 99 4.63 21.87 -0.27
C LYS A 99 5.44 21.81 -1.56
N ILE A 100 5.87 20.62 -1.97
CA ILE A 100 6.63 20.42 -3.21
C ILE A 100 5.83 20.85 -4.43
N CYS A 101 4.57 20.42 -4.55
CA CYS A 101 3.71 20.72 -5.70
C CYS A 101 3.24 22.18 -5.74
N THR A 102 3.19 22.88 -4.59
CA THR A 102 2.86 24.31 -4.55
C THR A 102 4.01 25.15 -5.10
N HIS A 103 5.26 24.75 -4.81
CA HIS A 103 6.45 25.49 -5.25
C HIS A 103 6.94 25.10 -6.64
N ASN A 104 6.65 23.88 -7.07
CA ASN A 104 6.94 23.40 -8.41
C ASN A 104 5.64 23.34 -9.19
N LYS A 105 5.48 24.21 -10.19
CA LYS A 105 4.54 23.89 -11.27
C LYS A 105 5.04 22.56 -11.85
N LEU A 106 4.23 21.52 -11.70
CA LEU A 106 4.35 20.28 -12.46
C LEU A 106 4.26 20.67 -13.93
N LYS A 107 5.41 20.94 -14.51
CA LYS A 107 5.58 21.06 -15.95
C LYS A 107 5.99 19.67 -16.40
N TRP A 108 5.16 19.09 -17.24
CA TRP A 108 5.52 17.91 -17.99
C TRP A 108 6.68 18.28 -18.91
N TYR A 109 7.77 17.55 -18.79
CA TYR A 109 8.88 17.68 -19.70
C TYR A 109 8.64 16.67 -20.81
N THR A 110 7.99 17.07 -21.89
CA THR A 110 8.25 16.39 -23.16
C THR A 110 9.70 16.65 -23.46
N ASP A 111 10.52 15.61 -23.66
CA ASP A 111 11.96 15.73 -23.90
C ASP A 111 12.24 16.93 -24.83
N GLU A 112 12.72 18.05 -24.25
CA GLU A 112 13.00 19.28 -25.00
C GLU A 112 14.25 19.09 -25.89
N ASN A 113 14.90 17.92 -25.81
CA ASN A 113 15.92 17.43 -26.74
C ASN A 113 15.33 17.07 -28.13
N TYR A 114 14.38 17.86 -28.62
CA TYR A 114 14.29 18.15 -30.06
C TYR A 114 15.16 19.37 -30.39
N ASP A 115 16.35 19.48 -29.78
CA ASP A 115 17.45 20.19 -30.42
C ASP A 115 17.57 19.61 -31.82
N LEU A 116 17.19 20.40 -32.83
CA LEU A 116 17.23 20.13 -34.27
C LEU A 116 17.99 18.82 -34.60
N MET A 117 17.28 17.68 -34.62
CA MET A 117 17.88 16.43 -35.06
C MET A 117 18.51 16.69 -36.42
N HIS A 118 19.81 16.40 -36.53
CA HIS A 118 20.54 16.66 -37.76
C HIS A 118 19.80 15.95 -38.91
N PRO A 119 19.56 16.57 -40.07
CA PRO A 119 18.76 15.97 -41.16
C PRO A 119 19.22 14.58 -41.63
N ASN A 120 20.44 14.19 -41.27
CA ASN A 120 21.04 12.89 -41.59
C ASN A 120 20.83 11.81 -40.52
N ASP A 121 20.36 12.17 -39.33
CA ASP A 121 20.03 11.23 -38.24
C ASP A 121 18.56 10.78 -38.31
N PHE A 122 17.80 11.29 -39.29
CA PHE A 122 16.49 10.75 -39.64
C PHE A 122 16.66 9.31 -40.12
N GLN A 123 16.39 8.35 -39.23
CA GLN A 123 16.11 6.99 -39.65
C GLN A 123 14.80 7.02 -40.44
N ILE A 124 14.88 7.02 -41.77
CA ILE A 124 13.73 7.06 -42.72
C ILE A 124 12.76 5.88 -42.51
N HIS A 125 13.11 4.92 -41.65
CA HIS A 125 12.33 3.73 -41.34
C HIS A 125 11.52 3.81 -40.04
N LEU A 126 11.77 4.80 -39.16
CA LEU A 126 10.91 5.01 -37.99
C LEU A 126 9.68 5.80 -38.45
N ARG A 127 8.52 5.13 -38.42
CA ARG A 127 7.26 5.80 -38.73
C ARG A 127 7.05 6.87 -37.66
N SER A 128 6.52 8.03 -38.06
CA SER A 128 6.16 9.12 -37.14
C SER A 128 5.15 8.73 -36.04
N GLU A 129 4.58 7.52 -36.12
CA GLU A 129 3.72 6.90 -35.12
C GLU A 129 4.51 6.28 -33.94
N ASP A 130 5.82 6.06 -34.07
CA ASP A 130 6.68 5.44 -33.04
C ASP A 130 7.41 6.46 -32.14
N LEU A 131 7.17 7.77 -32.33
CA LEU A 131 7.60 8.80 -31.37
C LEU A 131 6.66 8.77 -30.16
N VAL A 132 6.71 7.68 -29.39
CA VAL A 132 6.07 7.60 -28.08
C VAL A 132 6.71 8.69 -27.23
N LYS A 133 5.93 9.71 -26.88
CA LYS A 133 6.35 10.68 -25.86
C LYS A 133 6.55 9.88 -24.58
N GLU A 134 7.80 9.68 -24.18
CA GLU A 134 8.09 9.14 -22.85
C GLU A 134 7.67 10.18 -21.83
N GLU A 135 6.52 9.95 -21.21
CA GLU A 135 6.08 10.73 -20.07
C GLU A 135 6.99 10.40 -18.89
N LYS A 136 7.60 11.41 -18.28
CA LYS A 136 8.45 11.26 -17.10
C LYS A 136 7.76 11.92 -15.92
N SER A 137 7.70 11.22 -14.80
CA SER A 137 7.11 11.76 -13.58
C SER A 137 7.97 12.89 -13.01
N LEU A 138 7.37 13.80 -12.22
CA LEU A 138 8.13 14.84 -11.50
C LEU A 138 9.25 14.24 -10.64
N TRP A 139 8.98 13.06 -10.09
CA TRP A 139 9.87 12.33 -9.19
C TRP A 139 11.10 11.79 -9.93
N GLU A 140 10.94 11.43 -11.21
CA GLU A 140 12.05 11.04 -12.09
C GLU A 140 12.87 12.24 -12.57
N VAL A 141 12.20 13.34 -12.94
CA VAL A 141 12.89 14.53 -13.45
C VAL A 141 13.66 15.25 -12.34
N LYS A 142 13.14 15.24 -11.11
CA LYS A 142 13.71 15.94 -9.95
C LYS A 142 13.86 14.99 -8.76
N PRO A 143 14.83 14.07 -8.80
CA PRO A 143 15.05 13.10 -7.74
C PRO A 143 15.41 13.75 -6.39
N GLU A 144 15.91 14.99 -6.37
CA GLU A 144 16.16 15.74 -5.14
C GLU A 144 14.88 16.00 -4.31
N LEU A 145 13.71 15.98 -4.96
CA LEU A 145 12.42 16.10 -4.28
C LEU A 145 12.10 14.84 -3.47
N LEU A 146 12.52 13.66 -3.94
CA LEU A 146 12.38 12.41 -3.20
C LEU A 146 13.27 12.41 -1.94
N ASP A 147 14.47 12.99 -2.01
CA ASP A 147 15.32 13.16 -0.82
C ASP A 147 14.70 14.10 0.21
N TYR A 148 14.02 15.17 -0.24
CA TYR A 148 13.25 16.04 0.64
C TYR A 148 12.06 15.30 1.28
N LEU A 149 11.28 14.54 0.50
CA LEU A 149 10.19 13.70 1.01
C LEU A 149 10.70 12.70 2.04
N LYS A 150 11.80 12.00 1.72
CA LYS A 150 12.46 11.04 2.60
C LYS A 150 12.80 11.67 3.94
N LYS A 151 13.32 12.91 3.94
CA LYS A 151 13.68 13.63 5.17
C LYS A 151 12.44 14.02 5.99
N GLU A 152 11.38 14.50 5.34
CA GLU A 152 10.19 14.99 6.05
C GLU A 152 9.25 13.87 6.52
N VAL A 153 9.05 12.84 5.69
CA VAL A 153 8.18 11.67 5.98
C VAL A 153 8.94 10.60 6.76
N GLY A 154 10.26 10.59 6.68
CA GLY A 154 11.14 9.59 7.31
C GLY A 154 11.43 8.39 6.40
N HIS A 155 10.68 8.21 5.31
CA HIS A 155 10.96 7.19 4.30
C HIS A 155 10.39 7.56 2.94
N ILE A 156 10.93 6.89 1.91
CA ILE A 156 10.37 6.80 0.57
C ILE A 156 10.37 5.34 0.14
N VAL A 157 9.76 5.08 -1.00
CA VAL A 157 9.71 3.78 -1.64
C VAL A 157 10.36 3.87 -3.01
N GLU A 158 11.12 2.86 -3.38
CA GLU A 158 11.88 2.79 -4.64
C GLU A 158 11.45 1.57 -5.44
N TYR A 159 11.28 1.77 -6.75
CA TYR A 159 11.02 0.71 -7.71
C TYR A 159 12.34 0.11 -8.19
N LYS A 160 12.50 -1.20 -8.03
CA LYS A 160 13.69 -1.96 -8.49
C LYS A 160 13.27 -3.35 -8.91
N GLN A 161 14.12 -4.07 -9.64
CA GLN A 161 13.93 -5.49 -9.89
C GLN A 161 13.69 -6.25 -8.56
N SER A 162 12.63 -7.07 -8.52
CA SER A 162 12.28 -7.86 -7.33
C SER A 162 13.38 -8.86 -6.98
N ASN A 163 13.53 -9.17 -5.68
CA ASN A 163 14.42 -10.25 -5.22
C ASN A 163 13.82 -11.65 -5.41
N ILE A 164 12.55 -11.74 -5.78
CA ILE A 164 11.91 -13.02 -6.05
C ILE A 164 12.55 -13.63 -7.30
N ASP A 165 13.08 -14.84 -7.17
CA ASP A 165 13.65 -15.61 -8.27
C ASP A 165 12.53 -16.22 -9.14
N HIS A 166 11.78 -15.34 -9.80
CA HIS A 166 10.71 -15.71 -10.71
C HIS A 166 10.61 -14.70 -11.85
N HIS A 167 10.56 -15.19 -13.08
CA HIS A 167 10.51 -14.34 -14.29
C HIS A 167 9.28 -13.43 -14.35
N GLU A 168 8.15 -13.83 -13.76
CA GLU A 168 6.93 -13.01 -13.68
C GLU A 168 6.90 -12.08 -12.46
N ALA A 169 7.86 -12.14 -11.55
CA ALA A 169 7.87 -11.25 -10.38
C ALA A 169 8.17 -9.80 -10.74
N GLY A 170 8.78 -9.55 -11.90
CA GLY A 170 9.05 -8.21 -12.42
C GLY A 170 9.76 -7.31 -11.41
N ASP A 171 9.24 -6.09 -11.27
CA ASP A 171 9.72 -5.13 -10.30
C ASP A 171 9.07 -5.33 -8.91
N GLY A 172 9.83 -5.02 -7.87
CA GLY A 172 9.41 -4.97 -6.49
C GLY A 172 9.50 -3.56 -5.91
N ILE A 173 8.85 -3.37 -4.76
CA ILE A 173 8.86 -2.10 -4.03
C ILE A 173 9.80 -2.22 -2.84
N PHE A 174 10.75 -1.30 -2.72
CA PHE A 174 11.75 -1.30 -1.68
C PHE A 174 11.62 -0.08 -0.79
N VAL A 175 11.74 -0.25 0.53
CA VAL A 175 11.73 0.87 1.47
C VAL A 175 13.11 1.50 1.53
N LYS A 176 13.18 2.84 1.53
CA LYS A 176 14.39 3.60 1.82
C LYS A 176 14.12 4.64 2.89
N THR A 177 14.76 4.47 4.03
CA THR A 177 14.50 5.19 5.28
C THR A 177 15.52 6.30 5.51
N HIS A 178 15.09 7.38 6.16
CA HIS A 178 15.98 8.45 6.57
C HIS A 178 16.91 7.92 7.67
N ASN A 179 18.23 8.10 7.48
CA ASN A 179 19.28 7.62 8.39
C ASN A 179 19.35 6.10 8.60
N GLY A 180 18.70 5.29 7.75
CA GLY A 180 18.76 3.83 7.84
C GLY A 180 17.98 3.26 9.04
N GLN A 181 17.01 4.00 9.56
CA GLN A 181 16.17 3.57 10.69
C GLN A 181 15.09 2.60 10.23
N SER A 182 14.91 1.48 10.93
CA SER A 182 13.82 0.55 10.63
C SER A 182 12.45 1.20 10.88
N LEU A 183 11.49 0.91 10.00
CA LEU A 183 10.11 1.35 10.17
C LEU A 183 9.38 0.48 11.18
N LEU A 184 8.55 1.09 12.02
CA LEU A 184 7.76 0.38 13.04
C LEU A 184 6.57 -0.36 12.39
N PRO A 185 6.09 -1.46 12.99
CA PRO A 185 4.76 -1.99 12.67
C PRO A 185 3.71 -0.88 12.75
N GLY A 186 2.72 -0.88 11.85
CA GLY A 186 1.69 0.15 11.72
C GLY A 186 2.12 1.44 11.02
N THR A 187 3.36 1.54 10.55
CA THR A 187 3.80 2.68 9.73
C THR A 187 3.11 2.64 8.36
N LEU A 188 2.53 3.76 7.94
CA LEU A 188 1.96 3.95 6.60
C LEU A 188 3.06 4.00 5.55
N LEU A 189 3.10 2.99 4.69
CA LEU A 189 4.06 2.85 3.59
C LEU A 189 3.54 3.50 2.30
N GLY A 190 2.22 3.58 2.15
CA GLY A 190 1.58 4.20 1.00
C GLY A 190 0.13 3.80 0.84
N PHE A 191 -0.37 3.89 -0.38
CA PHE A 191 -1.77 3.71 -0.74
C PHE A 191 -1.91 2.66 -1.84
N TYR A 192 -3.03 1.94 -1.85
CA TYR A 192 -3.46 1.12 -2.98
C TYR A 192 -4.26 1.99 -3.97
N PRO A 193 -3.67 2.45 -5.07
CA PRO A 193 -4.29 3.50 -5.86
C PRO A 193 -5.34 3.00 -6.84
N GLY A 194 -6.17 3.90 -7.35
CA GLY A 194 -7.04 3.63 -8.49
C GLY A 194 -8.43 4.26 -8.42
N VAL A 195 -9.29 3.85 -9.36
CA VAL A 195 -10.69 4.27 -9.43
C VAL A 195 -11.55 3.35 -8.55
N ILE A 196 -12.30 3.95 -7.63
CA ILE A 196 -13.22 3.23 -6.73
C ILE A 196 -14.52 2.94 -7.47
N ARG A 197 -14.72 1.69 -7.87
CA ARG A 197 -15.86 1.22 -8.66
C ARG A 197 -16.89 0.47 -7.82
N SER A 198 -18.15 0.62 -8.21
CA SER A 198 -19.23 -0.16 -7.60
C SER A 198 -19.17 -1.63 -8.01
N GLN A 199 -19.79 -2.52 -7.23
CA GLN A 199 -19.87 -3.95 -7.59
C GLN A 199 -20.55 -4.23 -8.92
N PHE A 200 -21.48 -3.36 -9.33
CA PHE A 200 -22.30 -3.57 -10.50
C PHE A 200 -21.55 -3.23 -11.79
N THR A 201 -20.65 -2.25 -11.75
CA THR A 201 -19.92 -1.79 -12.92
C THR A 201 -18.87 -2.81 -13.39
N LYS A 202 -18.28 -3.55 -12.44
CA LYS A 202 -17.28 -4.58 -12.73
C LYS A 202 -17.81 -5.76 -13.55
N LEU A 203 -19.11 -6.07 -13.47
CA LEU A 203 -19.72 -7.13 -14.28
C LEU A 203 -19.69 -6.83 -15.79
N LEU A 204 -19.37 -5.59 -16.20
CA LEU A 204 -19.55 -5.12 -17.56
C LEU A 204 -18.25 -4.84 -18.33
N GLN A 205 -17.08 -4.76 -17.67
CA GLN A 205 -15.87 -4.21 -18.28
C GLN A 205 -14.58 -5.03 -18.10
N HIS A 206 -14.66 -6.28 -17.62
CA HIS A 206 -13.45 -7.09 -17.51
C HIS A 206 -12.90 -7.43 -18.90
N ASN A 207 -11.84 -6.75 -19.31
CA ASN A 207 -10.89 -7.28 -20.28
C ASN A 207 -10.19 -8.45 -19.59
N GLU A 208 -10.33 -9.65 -20.15
CA GLU A 208 -9.72 -10.88 -19.63
C GLU A 208 -8.17 -10.82 -19.63
N GLU A 209 -7.57 -9.81 -20.28
CA GLU A 209 -6.13 -9.69 -20.50
C GLU A 209 -5.37 -8.94 -19.39
N SER A 210 -6.05 -8.18 -18.51
CA SER A 210 -5.35 -7.25 -17.61
C SER A 210 -4.75 -7.91 -16.35
N MET A 211 -3.43 -7.93 -16.22
CA MET A 211 -2.74 -8.70 -15.18
C MET A 211 -2.84 -8.08 -13.77
N ASN A 212 -3.26 -6.82 -13.63
CA ASN A 212 -3.19 -6.17 -12.32
C ASN A 212 -4.37 -6.54 -11.42
N PHE A 213 -4.06 -6.70 -10.15
CA PHE A 213 -4.99 -7.17 -9.15
C PHE A 213 -5.96 -6.04 -8.78
N ASN A 214 -7.25 -6.26 -8.92
CA ASN A 214 -8.24 -5.33 -8.38
C ASN A 214 -8.63 -5.78 -6.98
N ILE A 215 -8.56 -4.88 -6.00
CA ILE A 215 -8.82 -5.21 -4.59
C ILE A 215 -10.24 -4.84 -4.20
N LYS A 216 -10.89 -5.75 -3.47
CA LYS A 216 -12.19 -5.49 -2.87
C LYS A 216 -12.01 -4.91 -1.48
N ARG A 217 -12.71 -3.82 -1.23
CA ARG A 217 -12.78 -3.14 0.06
C ARG A 217 -13.77 -3.78 1.02
N TYR A 218 -13.68 -3.44 2.29
CA TYR A 218 -14.59 -3.94 3.32
C TYR A 218 -16.03 -3.58 3.00
N ASP A 219 -16.31 -2.42 2.41
CA ASP A 219 -17.66 -1.96 2.04
C ASP A 219 -18.13 -2.50 0.68
N SER A 220 -17.44 -3.53 0.20
CA SER A 220 -17.78 -4.26 -1.01
C SER A 220 -17.49 -3.52 -2.33
N PHE A 221 -16.94 -2.30 -2.31
CA PHE A 221 -16.44 -1.60 -3.52
C PHE A 221 -15.12 -2.20 -4.00
N TRP A 222 -14.76 -1.92 -5.25
CA TRP A 222 -13.50 -2.34 -5.85
C TRP A 222 -12.61 -1.13 -6.07
N ILE A 223 -11.30 -1.28 -5.89
CA ILE A 223 -10.33 -0.33 -6.44
C ILE A 223 -9.80 -0.93 -7.74
N ASP A 224 -9.94 -0.16 -8.81
CA ASP A 224 -9.37 -0.43 -10.12
C ASP A 224 -8.03 0.27 -10.27
N SER A 225 -6.94 -0.47 -10.05
CA SER A 225 -5.58 0.08 -10.04
C SER A 225 -5.00 0.31 -11.43
N GLU A 226 -5.63 -0.20 -12.47
CA GLU A 226 -5.19 0.00 -13.87
C GLU A 226 -5.73 1.28 -14.47
N ALA A 227 -6.76 1.84 -13.86
CA ALA A 227 -7.35 3.06 -14.35
C ALA A 227 -6.43 4.25 -14.08
N LEU A 228 -6.04 4.90 -15.17
CA LEU A 228 -5.32 6.17 -15.14
C LEU A 228 -6.15 7.24 -14.41
N LEU A 229 -5.46 8.10 -13.67
CA LEU A 229 -6.09 9.17 -12.89
C LEU A 229 -5.98 10.50 -13.61
N PRO A 230 -7.03 11.36 -13.55
CA PRO A 230 -6.99 12.67 -14.19
C PRO A 230 -6.02 13.60 -13.47
N TYR A 231 -5.19 14.30 -14.24
CA TYR A 231 -4.24 15.29 -13.77
C TYR A 231 -4.36 16.62 -14.57
N PRO A 232 -4.31 17.79 -13.90
CA PRO A 232 -4.30 17.98 -12.46
C PRO A 232 -5.65 17.56 -11.83
N ALA A 233 -5.59 16.73 -10.79
CA ALA A 233 -6.78 16.30 -10.08
C ALA A 233 -7.36 17.46 -9.27
N LYS A 234 -8.50 18.02 -9.69
CA LYS A 234 -9.33 18.85 -8.81
C LYS A 234 -10.40 17.97 -8.18
N GLN A 235 -10.07 17.35 -7.05
CA GLN A 235 -11.05 16.57 -6.29
C GLN A 235 -12.21 17.49 -5.88
N ASN A 236 -13.46 17.02 -5.99
CA ASN A 236 -14.76 17.74 -5.90
C ASN A 236 -15.33 18.32 -7.20
N LEU A 237 -14.56 18.37 -8.28
CA LEU A 237 -15.14 18.62 -9.58
C LEU A 237 -15.41 17.26 -10.22
N SER A 238 -16.66 17.05 -10.62
CA SER A 238 -16.99 15.98 -11.56
C SER A 238 -16.07 16.14 -12.80
N LEU A 239 -15.66 15.06 -13.48
CA LEU A 239 -14.84 15.19 -14.70
C LEU A 239 -15.46 16.18 -15.70
N SER A 240 -16.78 16.30 -15.74
CA SER A 240 -17.48 17.27 -16.59
C SER A 240 -17.22 18.72 -16.17
N GLU A 241 -17.21 19.01 -14.87
CA GLU A 241 -16.88 20.33 -14.30
C GLU A 241 -15.40 20.64 -14.37
N LEU A 242 -14.55 19.61 -14.24
CA LEU A 242 -13.11 19.73 -14.41
C LEU A 242 -12.81 20.10 -15.86
N LYS A 243 -13.40 19.39 -16.84
CA LYS A 243 -13.35 19.72 -18.27
C LYS A 243 -13.89 21.12 -18.55
N LYS A 244 -15.02 21.52 -17.95
CA LYS A 244 -15.57 22.88 -18.10
C LYS A 244 -14.62 23.96 -17.52
N SER A 245 -14.04 23.70 -16.35
CA SER A 245 -13.13 24.64 -15.68
C SER A 245 -11.82 24.80 -16.46
N VAL A 246 -11.29 23.70 -16.97
CA VAL A 246 -10.11 23.68 -17.83
C VAL A 246 -10.40 24.37 -19.17
N ASN A 247 -11.51 24.05 -19.83
CA ASN A 247 -11.92 24.74 -21.05
C ASN A 247 -12.10 26.25 -20.85
N PHE A 248 -12.67 26.67 -19.70
CA PHE A 248 -12.79 28.07 -19.34
C PHE A 248 -11.41 28.74 -19.17
N LEU A 249 -10.49 28.11 -18.43
CA LEU A 249 -9.12 28.61 -18.26
C LEU A 249 -8.36 28.69 -19.59
N ASN A 250 -8.48 27.66 -20.44
CA ASN A 250 -7.86 27.61 -21.76
C ASN A 250 -8.36 28.74 -22.66
N SER A 251 -9.68 29.02 -22.62
CA SER A 251 -10.27 30.14 -23.36
C SER A 251 -9.81 31.51 -22.86
N ALA A 252 -9.44 31.63 -21.58
CA ALA A 252 -9.04 32.89 -20.96
C ALA A 252 -7.54 33.18 -21.08
N ILE A 253 -6.69 32.15 -21.08
CA ILE A 253 -5.22 32.28 -21.00
C ILE A 253 -4.53 31.93 -22.33
N GLY A 254 -5.26 31.32 -23.28
CA GLY A 254 -4.68 30.89 -24.56
C GLY A 254 -3.67 29.75 -24.43
N GLY A 255 -3.68 29.05 -23.29
CA GLY A 255 -2.90 27.83 -23.05
C GLY A 255 -3.73 26.59 -23.30
N GLU A 256 -3.12 25.55 -23.87
CA GLU A 256 -3.67 24.20 -23.92
C GLU A 256 -3.36 23.49 -22.58
N ASP A 257 -4.02 23.87 -21.48
CA ASP A 257 -3.97 22.99 -20.30
C ASP A 257 -4.94 21.83 -20.59
N CYS A 258 -4.44 20.67 -21.00
CA CYS A 258 -5.23 19.45 -21.14
C CYS A 258 -5.31 18.72 -19.80
N ILE A 259 -6.49 18.16 -19.49
CA ILE A 259 -6.59 17.12 -18.46
C ILE A 259 -5.97 15.88 -19.07
N GLU A 260 -4.87 15.43 -18.48
CA GLU A 260 -4.19 14.21 -18.87
C GLU A 260 -4.59 13.08 -17.93
N PHE A 261 -4.53 11.86 -18.41
CA PHE A 261 -4.78 10.68 -17.61
C PHE A 261 -3.44 9.98 -17.43
N VAL A 262 -2.97 9.93 -16.19
CA VAL A 262 -1.62 9.49 -15.86
C VAL A 262 -1.67 8.34 -14.86
N ASP A 263 -0.57 7.59 -14.79
CA ASP A 263 -0.45 6.56 -13.77
C ASP A 263 -0.52 7.18 -12.35
N PRO A 264 -1.13 6.51 -11.38
CA PRO A 264 -1.28 7.05 -10.03
C PRO A 264 0.05 7.42 -9.35
N GLU A 265 1.15 6.75 -9.71
CA GLU A 265 2.49 7.02 -9.17
C GLU A 265 3.01 8.41 -9.57
N TYR A 266 2.55 8.93 -10.72
CA TYR A 266 2.95 10.24 -11.21
C TYR A 266 2.32 11.34 -10.35
N LEU A 267 1.11 11.08 -9.83
CA LEU A 267 0.42 11.96 -8.89
C LEU A 267 1.03 11.89 -7.48
N ASN A 268 1.34 10.68 -7.01
CA ASN A 268 1.80 10.44 -5.66
C ASN A 268 2.81 9.27 -5.64
N PRO A 269 4.06 9.49 -5.21
CA PRO A 269 5.10 8.46 -5.22
C PRO A 269 4.84 7.34 -4.21
N TYR A 270 3.85 7.50 -3.32
CA TYR A 270 3.38 6.48 -2.38
C TYR A 270 2.16 5.70 -2.91
N ALA A 271 1.74 5.91 -4.16
CA ALA A 271 0.70 5.12 -4.83
C ALA A 271 1.25 3.76 -5.29
N ILE A 272 1.66 2.92 -4.33
CA ILE A 272 2.47 1.73 -4.61
C ILE A 272 1.72 0.40 -4.48
N GLY A 273 0.52 0.39 -3.88
CA GLY A 273 -0.08 -0.86 -3.40
C GLY A 273 -0.31 -1.91 -4.48
N HIS A 274 -0.60 -1.50 -5.72
CA HIS A 274 -0.81 -2.39 -6.86
C HIS A 274 0.47 -2.97 -7.45
N LYS A 275 1.64 -2.50 -7.01
CA LYS A 275 2.97 -2.90 -7.48
C LYS A 275 3.73 -3.76 -6.45
N ILE A 276 3.20 -3.92 -5.25
CA ILE A 276 3.82 -4.73 -4.21
C ILE A 276 3.55 -6.21 -4.50
N ASN A 277 4.61 -7.03 -4.52
CA ASN A 277 4.54 -8.45 -4.86
C ASN A 277 3.94 -9.33 -3.75
N HIS A 278 3.48 -10.51 -4.16
CA HIS A 278 3.22 -11.62 -3.25
C HIS A 278 4.56 -12.14 -2.70
N PRO A 279 4.67 -12.45 -1.40
CA PRO A 279 5.91 -12.98 -0.87
C PRO A 279 6.20 -14.41 -1.38
N PRO A 280 7.47 -14.81 -1.52
CA PRO A 280 7.81 -16.19 -1.85
C PRO A 280 7.43 -17.15 -0.68
N PRO A 281 7.34 -18.48 -0.93
CA PRO A 281 6.80 -19.46 0.03
C PRO A 281 7.47 -19.52 1.41
N GLU A 282 8.69 -19.02 1.53
CA GLU A 282 9.50 -19.04 2.76
C GLU A 282 9.53 -17.69 3.48
N VAL A 283 9.01 -16.63 2.87
CA VAL A 283 9.07 -15.27 3.40
C VAL A 283 7.67 -14.85 3.82
N ALA A 284 7.51 -14.42 5.06
CA ALA A 284 6.24 -13.87 5.51
C ALA A 284 6.01 -12.47 4.90
N ALA A 285 4.75 -12.16 4.57
CA ALA A 285 4.36 -10.80 4.22
C ALA A 285 4.78 -9.81 5.32
N ASN A 286 5.34 -8.67 4.91
CA ASN A 286 5.76 -7.59 5.81
C ASN A 286 4.89 -6.33 5.67
N ALA A 287 3.88 -6.37 4.81
CA ALA A 287 2.84 -5.35 4.71
C ALA A 287 1.43 -5.94 4.74
N GLU A 288 0.49 -5.14 5.25
CA GLU A 288 -0.93 -5.43 5.32
C GLU A 288 -1.73 -4.30 4.66
N LEU A 289 -2.82 -4.66 4.01
CA LEU A 289 -3.76 -3.70 3.46
C LEU A 289 -4.86 -3.43 4.48
N VAL A 290 -5.05 -2.16 4.80
CA VAL A 290 -6.04 -1.69 5.77
C VAL A 290 -6.88 -0.61 5.13
N ASP A 291 -8.17 -0.86 5.02
CA ASP A 291 -9.13 0.14 4.56
C ASP A 291 -9.22 1.28 5.57
N PHE A 292 -9.51 2.50 5.10
CA PHE A 292 -9.72 3.64 5.98
C PHE A 292 -10.64 4.69 5.36
N ASP A 293 -11.23 5.50 6.23
CA ASP A 293 -12.25 6.47 5.91
C ASP A 293 -11.67 7.90 6.02
N ILE A 294 -11.66 8.64 4.91
CA ILE A 294 -11.21 10.03 4.77
C ILE A 294 -12.44 10.96 4.72
N PRO A 295 -12.80 11.63 5.82
CA PRO A 295 -13.97 12.49 5.84
C PRO A 295 -13.73 13.78 5.07
N TYR A 296 -14.47 14.01 3.98
CA TYR A 296 -14.38 15.24 3.18
C TYR A 296 -14.78 16.51 3.95
N THR A 297 -15.56 16.37 5.02
CA THR A 297 -15.98 17.50 5.86
C THR A 297 -14.81 18.11 6.65
N TRP A 298 -13.76 17.33 6.89
CA TRP A 298 -12.62 17.75 7.72
C TRP A 298 -11.30 17.70 6.96
N PHE A 299 -11.13 16.78 6.02
CA PHE A 299 -9.88 16.61 5.29
C PHE A 299 -9.69 17.74 4.25
N PRO A 300 -8.61 18.55 4.33
CA PRO A 300 -8.54 19.77 3.52
C PRO A 300 -8.37 19.47 2.02
N GLU A 301 -9.11 20.21 1.19
CA GLU A 301 -9.21 20.00 -0.27
C GLU A 301 -7.86 20.04 -0.99
N GLU A 302 -6.98 20.93 -0.56
CA GLU A 302 -5.62 21.08 -1.07
C GLU A 302 -4.69 19.87 -0.86
N TYR A 303 -5.01 18.96 0.06
CA TYR A 303 -4.28 17.70 0.21
C TYR A 303 -4.90 16.58 -0.62
N ARG A 304 -6.21 16.68 -0.85
CA ARG A 304 -6.98 15.68 -1.57
C ARG A 304 -6.49 15.47 -2.98
N VAL A 305 -6.02 16.52 -3.65
CA VAL A 305 -5.41 16.41 -4.98
C VAL A 305 -4.24 15.43 -5.07
N HIS A 306 -3.60 15.09 -3.94
CA HIS A 306 -2.50 14.13 -3.86
C HIS A 306 -2.94 12.72 -3.43
N LEU A 307 -4.22 12.51 -3.11
CA LEU A 307 -4.73 11.18 -2.83
C LEU A 307 -4.87 10.41 -4.15
N PRO A 308 -4.33 9.18 -4.24
CA PRO A 308 -4.37 8.42 -5.48
C PRO A 308 -5.68 7.61 -5.61
N TYR A 309 -6.80 8.25 -5.29
CA TYR A 309 -8.14 7.67 -5.35
C TYR A 309 -9.10 8.61 -6.07
N ILE A 310 -10.04 8.05 -6.83
CA ILE A 310 -11.19 8.79 -7.38
C ILE A 310 -12.44 7.90 -7.35
N ASP A 311 -13.60 8.42 -6.94
CA ASP A 311 -14.86 7.68 -7.02
C ASP A 311 -15.28 7.59 -8.50
N GLU A 312 -15.76 6.43 -8.93
CA GLU A 312 -16.25 6.18 -10.30
C GLU A 312 -17.29 7.22 -10.76
N LYS A 313 -18.12 7.74 -9.85
CA LYS A 313 -19.08 8.81 -10.19
C LYS A 313 -18.40 10.10 -10.56
N ASP A 314 -17.38 10.48 -9.79
CA ASP A 314 -16.57 11.66 -10.05
C ASP A 314 -15.76 11.46 -11.34
N PHE A 315 -15.29 10.23 -11.58
CA PHE A 315 -14.63 9.79 -12.80
C PHE A 315 -15.54 9.86 -14.04
N HIS A 316 -16.84 9.58 -13.94
CA HIS A 316 -17.75 9.72 -15.08
C HIS A 316 -18.34 11.12 -15.23
N GLY A 317 -18.04 12.02 -14.30
CA GLY A 317 -18.59 13.36 -14.30
C GLY A 317 -20.08 13.39 -13.94
N GLU A 318 -20.59 12.35 -13.28
CA GLU A 318 -21.97 12.30 -12.82
C GLU A 318 -22.12 13.21 -11.60
N GLU A 319 -23.16 14.06 -11.58
CA GLU A 319 -23.47 14.84 -10.39
C GLU A 319 -23.76 13.87 -9.24
N SER A 320 -22.86 13.84 -8.27
CA SER A 320 -23.03 13.02 -7.07
C SER A 320 -24.11 13.67 -6.20
N ILE A 321 -25.38 13.31 -6.45
CA ILE A 321 -26.59 13.78 -5.73
C ILE A 321 -26.49 13.52 -4.22
N ALA A 322 -25.60 12.62 -3.81
CA ALA A 322 -25.15 12.49 -2.43
C ALA A 322 -23.63 12.62 -2.41
N ARG A 323 -23.12 13.84 -2.19
CA ARG A 323 -21.72 14.05 -1.78
C ARG A 323 -21.49 13.14 -0.58
N LYS A 324 -20.91 11.95 -0.79
CA LYS A 324 -20.57 11.05 0.31
C LYS A 324 -19.66 11.86 1.21
N ASN A 325 -19.98 11.99 2.49
CA ASN A 325 -19.14 12.75 3.41
C ASN A 325 -17.73 12.13 3.60
N ILE A 326 -17.47 10.97 3.01
CA ILE A 326 -16.31 10.13 3.27
C ILE A 326 -15.83 9.54 1.94
N LEU A 327 -14.57 9.80 1.60
CA LEU A 327 -13.79 9.02 0.64
C LEU A 327 -13.20 7.84 1.39
N ARG A 328 -13.25 6.65 0.83
CA ARG A 328 -12.70 5.48 1.49
C ARG A 328 -11.60 4.86 0.65
N GLY A 329 -10.42 4.75 1.23
CA GLY A 329 -9.22 4.24 0.59
C GLY A 329 -8.76 2.92 1.20
N VAL A 330 -7.61 2.45 0.72
CA VAL A 330 -6.87 1.30 1.26
C VAL A 330 -5.43 1.72 1.45
N ALA A 331 -5.00 1.77 2.70
CA ALA A 331 -3.63 2.05 3.12
C ALA A 331 -2.79 0.77 3.08
N VAL A 332 -1.49 0.94 2.81
CA VAL A 332 -0.48 -0.10 2.94
C VAL A 332 0.28 0.16 4.24
N LEU A 333 0.17 -0.75 5.20
CA LEU A 333 0.84 -0.65 6.50
C LEU A 333 1.95 -1.67 6.66
N ALA A 334 3.04 -1.28 7.30
CA ALA A 334 4.06 -2.22 7.76
C ALA A 334 3.44 -3.17 8.80
N SER A 335 3.52 -4.48 8.56
CA SER A 335 2.96 -5.49 9.47
C SER A 335 3.94 -5.93 10.55
N ARG A 336 5.22 -5.63 10.35
CA ARG A 336 6.34 -5.84 11.26
C ARG A 336 7.36 -4.72 11.07
N PHE A 337 8.50 -4.83 11.75
CA PHE A 337 9.65 -3.99 11.45
C PHE A 337 10.12 -4.21 10.00
N ILE A 338 10.36 -3.11 9.28
CA ILE A 338 10.90 -3.13 7.92
C ILE A 338 12.25 -2.41 7.93
N GLU A 339 13.29 -3.10 7.47
CA GLU A 339 14.65 -2.57 7.41
C GLU A 339 14.87 -1.66 6.18
N ASP A 340 15.90 -0.81 6.24
CA ASP A 340 16.32 0.00 5.10
C ASP A 340 16.78 -0.87 3.93
N GLY A 341 16.18 -0.67 2.75
CA GLY A 341 16.45 -1.45 1.56
C GLY A 341 15.71 -2.79 1.51
N GLU A 342 14.79 -3.06 2.43
CA GLU A 342 13.95 -4.25 2.40
C GLU A 342 12.83 -4.13 1.35
N GLU A 343 12.56 -5.22 0.64
CA GLU A 343 11.43 -5.34 -0.29
C GLU A 343 10.12 -5.56 0.47
N ILE A 344 9.06 -4.88 0.05
CA ILE A 344 7.73 -4.98 0.62
C ILE A 344 6.97 -6.12 -0.06
N TYR A 345 6.24 -6.89 0.72
CA TYR A 345 5.37 -7.96 0.27
C TYR A 345 4.05 -7.93 1.02
N PHE A 346 2.95 -8.20 0.32
CA PHE A 346 1.68 -8.51 0.98
C PHE A 346 1.06 -9.79 0.43
N ASP A 347 0.38 -10.52 1.29
CA ASP A 347 -0.17 -11.83 0.93
C ASP A 347 -1.46 -11.66 0.11
N TYR A 348 -1.33 -11.81 -1.20
CA TYR A 348 -2.45 -11.78 -2.14
C TYR A 348 -3.57 -12.76 -1.78
N LEU A 349 -3.24 -13.94 -1.23
CA LEU A 349 -4.21 -14.98 -0.92
C LEU A 349 -5.11 -14.63 0.27
N LYS A 350 -4.64 -13.73 1.14
CA LYS A 350 -5.40 -13.22 2.28
C LYS A 350 -6.34 -12.07 1.90
N GLN A 351 -6.14 -11.45 0.75
CA GLN A 351 -6.96 -10.33 0.29
C GLN A 351 -8.16 -10.82 -0.53
N PRO A 352 -9.34 -10.20 -0.38
CA PRO A 352 -10.48 -10.49 -1.25
C PRO A 352 -10.25 -9.82 -2.60
N MET A 353 -9.28 -10.31 -3.37
CA MET A 353 -9.08 -9.87 -4.75
C MET A 353 -10.23 -10.35 -5.63
N ALA A 354 -10.38 -9.76 -6.81
CA ALA A 354 -11.19 -10.37 -7.86
C ALA A 354 -10.35 -11.49 -8.42
N TRP A 355 -10.41 -12.63 -7.75
CA TRP A 355 -9.73 -13.83 -8.19
C TRP A 355 -10.16 -14.13 -9.63
N ARG A 356 -9.20 -14.04 -10.55
CA ARG A 356 -9.16 -14.95 -11.69
C ARG A 356 -9.11 -16.37 -11.13
N ASN A 357 -9.37 -17.38 -11.96
CA ASN A 357 -9.00 -18.75 -11.62
C ASN A 357 -7.47 -18.82 -11.62
N ILE A 358 -6.85 -18.25 -10.58
CA ILE A 358 -5.42 -18.13 -10.47
C ILE A 358 -4.94 -19.55 -10.16
N THR A 359 -4.35 -20.17 -11.17
CA THR A 359 -3.71 -21.49 -11.14
C THR A 359 -2.19 -21.36 -11.27
N GLU A 360 -1.70 -20.14 -11.13
CA GLU A 360 -0.29 -19.75 -11.16
C GLU A 360 0.43 -20.57 -10.10
N ASP A 361 1.44 -21.31 -10.55
CA ASP A 361 2.26 -22.20 -9.75
C ASP A 361 3.11 -21.44 -8.73
N TRP A 362 3.44 -20.18 -9.01
CA TRP A 362 4.15 -19.30 -8.09
C TRP A 362 3.30 -18.75 -6.95
N LEU A 363 1.96 -18.76 -7.06
CA LEU A 363 1.08 -18.24 -6.00
C LEU A 363 0.84 -19.30 -4.91
N VAL A 364 1.84 -19.45 -4.05
CA VAL A 364 1.83 -20.42 -2.95
C VAL A 364 1.43 -19.74 -1.63
N LEU A 365 0.86 -20.50 -0.70
CA LEU A 365 0.54 -19.97 0.63
C LEU A 365 1.82 -19.52 1.36
N SER A 366 1.93 -18.22 1.60
CA SER A 366 3.02 -17.66 2.38
C SER A 366 2.88 -17.97 3.88
N PRO A 367 4.00 -17.96 4.64
CA PRO A 367 3.99 -18.00 6.10
C PRO A 367 3.09 -16.89 6.67
N PRO A 368 2.38 -17.10 7.79
CA PRO A 368 1.70 -16.01 8.45
C PRO A 368 2.71 -14.99 8.95
N SER A 369 2.42 -13.71 8.71
CA SER A 369 3.19 -12.56 9.19
C SER A 369 3.31 -12.53 10.71
N SER A 370 2.20 -12.75 11.41
CA SER A 370 2.15 -12.96 12.85
C SER A 370 0.80 -13.58 13.24
N PRO A 371 0.74 -14.54 14.17
CA PRO A 371 -0.53 -15.03 14.70
C PRO A 371 -1.33 -13.92 15.41
N LEU A 372 -0.67 -12.87 15.89
CA LEU A 372 -1.28 -11.76 16.62
C LEU A 372 -2.08 -10.81 15.72
N LEU A 373 -1.87 -10.90 14.40
CA LEU A 373 -2.68 -10.17 13.40
C LEU A 373 -4.06 -10.81 13.17
N GLN A 374 -4.38 -11.89 13.89
CA GLN A 374 -5.70 -12.52 13.87
C GLN A 374 -6.39 -12.35 15.22
N LYS A 375 -7.63 -11.85 15.17
CA LYS A 375 -8.48 -11.69 16.36
C LYS A 375 -8.80 -13.06 16.96
N LYS A 376 -8.58 -13.24 18.27
CA LYS A 376 -8.87 -14.50 19.01
C LYS A 376 -10.31 -14.95 18.84
N LYS A 377 -11.25 -13.99 18.90
CA LYS A 377 -12.67 -14.25 18.85
C LYS A 377 -13.39 -13.13 18.10
N LEU A 378 -14.02 -13.48 16.99
CA LEU A 378 -14.89 -12.56 16.25
C LEU A 378 -16.13 -12.21 17.09
N THR A 379 -16.28 -10.92 17.38
CA THR A 379 -17.40 -10.35 18.15
C THR A 379 -18.64 -10.19 17.31
N THR A 380 -18.51 -10.17 15.97
CA THR A 380 -19.67 -10.16 15.09
C THR A 380 -20.66 -11.27 15.44
N GLU A 381 -21.95 -10.88 15.53
CA GLU A 381 -23.11 -11.76 15.76
C GLU A 381 -23.37 -12.63 14.53
N VAL A 382 -22.38 -13.42 14.15
CA VAL A 382 -22.53 -14.42 13.12
C VAL A 382 -23.26 -15.62 13.73
N PRO A 383 -24.32 -16.14 13.10
CA PRO A 383 -25.01 -17.33 13.58
C PRO A 383 -24.02 -18.47 13.81
N LEU A 384 -24.16 -19.19 14.92
CA LEU A 384 -23.23 -20.26 15.34
C LEU A 384 -22.93 -21.26 14.21
N LEU A 385 -23.93 -21.63 13.42
CA LEU A 385 -23.77 -22.55 12.28
C LEU A 385 -22.74 -22.05 11.27
N PHE A 386 -22.70 -20.74 10.99
CA PHE A 386 -21.69 -20.16 10.09
C PHE A 386 -20.31 -20.12 10.75
N LYS A 387 -20.22 -19.83 12.05
CA LYS A 387 -18.95 -19.94 12.79
C LYS A 387 -18.40 -21.37 12.73
N ILE A 388 -19.26 -22.38 12.83
CA ILE A 388 -18.87 -23.80 12.67
C ILE A 388 -18.42 -24.10 11.24
N MET A 389 -19.18 -23.70 10.22
CA MET A 389 -18.80 -23.95 8.82
C MET A 389 -17.46 -23.30 8.47
N LEU A 390 -17.19 -22.10 8.99
CA LEU A 390 -15.92 -21.41 8.80
C LEU A 390 -14.81 -22.05 9.62
N GLY A 391 -15.05 -22.41 10.88
CA GLY A 391 -14.08 -23.17 11.68
C GLY A 391 -13.66 -24.49 11.05
N ILE A 392 -14.57 -25.23 10.39
CA ILE A 392 -14.21 -26.44 9.63
C ILE A 392 -13.30 -26.11 8.44
N ARG A 393 -13.53 -24.97 7.78
CA ARG A 393 -12.67 -24.50 6.67
C ARG A 393 -11.30 -24.07 7.19
N ASP A 394 -11.27 -23.34 8.30
CA ASP A 394 -10.05 -22.82 8.91
C ASP A 394 -9.24 -23.94 9.55
N LEU A 395 -9.85 -24.97 10.14
CA LEU A 395 -9.16 -26.19 10.59
C LEU A 395 -8.45 -26.90 9.44
N LYS A 396 -9.10 -27.00 8.28
CA LYS A 396 -8.45 -27.54 7.06
C LYS A 396 -7.30 -26.66 6.56
N LEU A 397 -7.28 -25.37 6.91
CA LEU A 397 -6.17 -24.46 6.63
C LEU A 397 -5.10 -24.52 7.75
N GLY A 398 -5.50 -24.72 9.00
CA GLY A 398 -4.63 -24.85 10.17
C GLY A 398 -3.82 -26.14 10.16
N GLU A 399 -4.41 -27.26 9.75
CA GLU A 399 -3.66 -28.51 9.49
C GLU A 399 -2.55 -28.29 8.45
N LYS A 400 -2.78 -27.39 7.47
CA LYS A 400 -1.74 -27.00 6.52
C LYS A 400 -0.68 -26.08 7.13
N PHE A 401 -1.05 -25.26 8.11
CA PHE A 401 -0.13 -24.39 8.84
C PHE A 401 0.77 -25.20 9.77
N ASP A 402 0.22 -26.12 10.56
CA ASP A 402 1.00 -26.97 11.47
C ASP A 402 1.98 -27.84 10.67
N THR A 403 1.54 -28.43 9.55
CA THR A 403 2.43 -29.18 8.64
C THR A 403 3.42 -28.30 7.88
N TRP A 404 3.19 -26.98 7.75
CA TRP A 404 4.18 -26.04 7.24
C TRP A 404 5.20 -25.68 8.34
N TYR A 405 4.73 -25.43 9.56
CA TYR A 405 5.57 -25.10 10.72
C TYR A 405 6.49 -26.27 11.09
N GLU A 406 5.99 -27.50 11.10
CA GLU A 406 6.79 -28.72 11.27
C GLU A 406 7.85 -28.89 10.18
N ARG A 407 7.57 -28.48 8.93
CA ARG A 407 8.55 -28.49 7.83
C ARG A 407 9.65 -27.45 8.04
N ILE A 408 9.29 -26.24 8.47
CA ILE A 408 10.24 -25.16 8.80
C ILE A 408 11.12 -25.53 10.01
N GLU A 409 10.56 -26.14 11.05
CA GLU A 409 11.34 -26.57 12.23
C GLU A 409 12.28 -27.74 11.90
N ALA A 410 11.85 -28.65 11.02
CA ALA A 410 12.69 -29.77 10.57
C ALA A 410 13.83 -29.32 9.64
N GLU A 411 13.61 -28.25 8.86
CA GLU A 411 14.57 -27.67 7.92
C GLU A 411 14.69 -26.16 8.18
N PRO A 412 15.43 -25.71 9.21
CA PRO A 412 15.58 -24.28 9.47
C PRO A 412 16.10 -23.59 8.21
N PRO A 413 15.40 -22.56 7.70
CA PRO A 413 15.69 -22.00 6.39
C PRO A 413 17.13 -21.50 6.38
N SER A 414 17.97 -22.18 5.60
CA SER A 414 19.37 -21.81 5.43
C SER A 414 19.52 -20.38 4.90
N PHE A 415 18.45 -19.83 4.32
CA PHE A 415 18.32 -18.47 3.82
C PHE A 415 18.21 -17.42 4.93
N GLU A 416 17.35 -17.60 5.96
CA GLU A 416 17.23 -16.63 7.07
C GLU A 416 18.50 -16.55 7.91
N LEU A 417 19.18 -17.68 8.12
CA LEU A 417 20.48 -17.70 8.78
C LEU A 417 21.57 -17.01 7.94
N LYS A 418 21.48 -17.07 6.61
CA LYS A 418 22.42 -16.39 5.71
C LYS A 418 22.12 -14.89 5.60
N SER A 419 20.86 -14.49 5.49
CA SER A 419 20.45 -13.07 5.45
C SER A 419 20.74 -12.40 6.79
N ARG A 420 20.34 -13.00 7.92
CA ARG A 420 20.72 -12.49 9.26
C ARG A 420 22.22 -12.41 9.46
N LYS A 421 23.00 -13.40 9.02
CA LYS A 421 24.49 -13.36 9.08
C LYS A 421 25.09 -12.28 8.16
N LYS A 422 24.52 -12.06 6.97
CA LYS A 422 24.99 -11.05 6.01
C LYS A 422 24.65 -9.64 6.51
N VAL A 423 23.49 -9.45 7.12
CA VAL A 423 23.05 -8.19 7.75
C VAL A 423 23.87 -7.90 9.01
N THR A 424 24.01 -8.86 9.94
CA THR A 424 24.87 -8.66 11.13
C THR A 424 26.33 -8.42 10.77
N LYS A 425 26.83 -9.03 9.69
CA LYS A 425 28.17 -8.74 9.16
C LYS A 425 28.25 -7.32 8.60
N SER A 426 27.28 -6.90 7.78
CA SER A 426 27.18 -5.55 7.22
C SER A 426 27.09 -4.46 8.30
N VAL A 427 26.27 -4.69 9.34
CA VAL A 427 26.11 -3.76 10.47
C VAL A 427 27.41 -3.67 11.27
N LYS A 428 28.07 -4.80 11.54
CA LYS A 428 29.40 -4.81 12.19
C LYS A 428 30.46 -4.09 11.37
N GLU A 429 30.47 -4.28 10.05
CA GLU A 429 31.39 -3.58 9.13
C GLU A 429 31.13 -2.05 9.15
N ARG A 430 29.87 -1.61 9.12
CA ARG A 430 29.51 -0.19 9.22
C ARG A 430 29.85 0.43 10.58
N LEU A 431 29.64 -0.31 11.68
CA LEU A 431 30.03 0.12 13.03
C LEU A 431 31.55 0.25 13.16
N ALA A 432 32.31 -0.72 12.62
CA ALA A 432 33.76 -0.66 12.60
C ALA A 432 34.27 0.55 11.80
N LEU A 433 33.68 0.83 10.64
CA LEU A 433 34.04 1.98 9.81
C LEU A 433 33.79 3.31 10.54
N LYS A 434 32.64 3.43 11.23
CA LYS A 434 32.34 4.62 12.05
C LYS A 434 33.32 4.80 13.21
N GLN A 435 33.70 3.72 13.88
CA GLN A 435 34.70 3.76 14.96
C GLN A 435 36.08 4.18 14.44
N GLU A 436 36.46 3.72 13.25
CA GLU A 436 37.72 4.10 12.60
C GLU A 436 37.74 5.58 12.19
N GLU A 437 36.64 6.09 11.62
CA GLU A 437 36.46 7.51 11.30
C GLU A 437 36.51 8.40 12.55
N GLU A 438 35.90 7.97 13.66
CA GLU A 438 35.91 8.70 14.93
C GLU A 438 37.31 8.71 15.56
N GLN A 439 38.03 7.58 15.56
CA GLN A 439 39.42 7.53 16.01
C GLN A 439 40.33 8.44 15.18
N LYS A 440 40.11 8.49 13.86
CA LYS A 440 40.86 9.37 12.97
C LYS A 440 40.63 10.85 13.30
N ARG A 441 39.36 11.25 13.52
CA ARG A 441 39.01 12.62 13.96
C ARG A 441 39.66 12.98 15.30
N ILE A 442 39.69 12.06 16.27
CA ILE A 442 40.34 12.28 17.57
C ILE A 442 41.87 12.45 17.41
N SER A 443 42.48 11.72 16.49
CA SER A 443 43.92 11.82 16.24
C SER A 443 44.31 13.12 15.54
N GLU A 444 43.51 13.57 14.56
CA GLU A 444 43.70 14.83 13.83
C GLU A 444 43.46 16.04 14.75
N GLY A 445 42.41 16.01 15.58
CA GLY A 445 42.13 17.09 16.53
C GLY A 445 43.19 17.28 17.63
N LYS A 446 44.01 16.26 17.92
CA LYS A 446 45.13 16.35 18.88
C LYS A 446 46.42 16.93 18.29
N GLN A 447 46.53 16.99 16.96
CA GLN A 447 47.67 17.66 16.32
C GLN A 447 47.49 19.18 16.33
N ASP A 448 46.26 19.66 16.19
CA ASP A 448 45.96 21.10 16.19
C ASP A 448 46.07 21.76 17.57
N GLU A 449 46.07 21.00 18.68
CA GLU A 449 46.31 21.53 20.04
C GLU A 449 47.81 21.60 20.42
N LYS A 450 48.71 21.14 19.55
CA LYS A 450 50.17 21.11 19.82
C LYS A 450 50.99 22.10 18.97
N GLU A 451 50.35 22.84 18.07
CA GLU A 451 50.89 24.04 17.42
C GLU A 451 50.32 25.29 18.08
#